data_AF-Q2GFB0-F1
#
_entry.id   AF-Q2GFB0-F1
#
_cell.length_a   1.000
_cell.length_b   1.000
_cell.length_c   1.000
_cell.angle_alpha   90.00
_cell.angle_beta   90.00
_cell.angle_gamma   90.00
#
_symmetry.space_group_name_H-M   'P 1'
#
loop_
_entity.id
_entity.type
_entity.pdbx_description
1 polymer ?
#
loop_
_entity_poly.entity_id
_entity_poly.type
_entity_poly.pdbx_seq_one_letter_code
_entity_poly.pdbx_strand_id
1 'polypeptide(L)'
;MDTIPQLDITSYPSQLFWFFLSFGILYFLISKNIIPKLENVLKKRYTVTIDSVDCVENNLILAQDELKKQLSNLEEAKAEADRIISSALQEVKRTNADLIVLLNEEIQGMFSIADEYMHNLKRQTEQELIDLTCEIASMYYNKMLGTAEYVDKDKLRDITTRLYKEKI
;
A
#
# COMPACT_ATOMS: atom_id res chain seq x y z
N MET A 1 -50.36 -106.81 11.77
CA MET A 1 -48.98 -106.30 11.71
C MET A 1 -49.03 -104.93 12.32
N ASP A 2 -48.65 -104.88 13.59
CA ASP A 2 -48.75 -103.71 14.44
C ASP A 2 -47.84 -102.60 13.90
N THR A 3 -48.44 -101.44 13.62
CA THR A 3 -47.71 -100.23 13.26
C THR A 3 -46.70 -99.93 14.37
N ILE A 4 -45.42 -99.81 14.01
CA ILE A 4 -44.38 -99.46 14.96
C ILE A 4 -44.81 -98.15 15.64
N PRO A 5 -44.87 -98.07 16.98
CA PRO A 5 -45.49 -96.94 17.70
C PRO A 5 -44.88 -95.57 17.43
N GLN A 6 -43.73 -95.52 16.73
CA GLN A 6 -43.04 -94.31 16.30
C GLN A 6 -43.59 -93.68 15.01
N LEU A 7 -44.39 -94.42 14.23
CA LEU A 7 -45.02 -93.96 12.98
C LEU A 7 -46.55 -93.95 13.07
N ASP A 8 -47.09 -93.79 14.28
CA ASP A 8 -48.52 -93.63 14.49
C ASP A 8 -48.96 -92.22 14.04
N ILE A 9 -49.52 -92.15 12.83
CA ILE A 9 -49.86 -90.88 12.18
C ILE A 9 -51.00 -90.13 12.89
N THR A 10 -51.71 -90.80 13.80
CA THR A 10 -52.86 -90.24 14.51
C THR A 10 -52.50 -89.07 15.44
N SER A 11 -51.23 -88.95 15.87
CA SER A 11 -50.77 -87.89 16.79
C SER A 11 -50.16 -86.66 16.10
N TYR A 12 -49.74 -86.74 14.83
CA TYR A 12 -49.15 -85.61 14.11
C TYR A 12 -50.10 -84.40 13.92
N PRO A 13 -51.41 -84.56 13.64
CA PRO A 13 -52.31 -83.43 13.42
C PRO A 13 -52.37 -82.45 14.61
N SER A 14 -52.32 -82.96 15.84
CA SER A 14 -52.28 -82.14 17.06
C SER A 14 -50.97 -81.36 17.17
N GLN A 15 -49.84 -81.99 16.88
CA GLN A 15 -48.53 -81.34 16.88
C GLN A 15 -48.44 -80.22 15.83
N LEU A 16 -49.00 -80.44 14.64
CA LEU A 16 -49.12 -79.42 13.59
C LEU A 16 -50.02 -78.25 14.04
N PHE A 17 -51.14 -78.51 14.70
CA PHE A 17 -52.01 -77.45 15.23
C PHE A 17 -51.25 -76.54 16.21
N TRP A 18 -50.55 -77.12 17.20
CA TRP A 18 -49.77 -76.35 18.17
C TRP A 18 -48.55 -75.66 17.54
N PHE A 19 -47.95 -76.26 16.52
CA PHE A 19 -46.89 -75.63 15.75
C PHE A 19 -47.40 -74.37 15.05
N PHE A 20 -48.51 -74.45 14.31
CA PHE A 20 -49.08 -73.27 13.64
C PHE A 20 -49.57 -72.21 14.63
N LEU A 21 -50.12 -72.63 15.77
CA LEU A 21 -50.56 -71.71 16.81
C LEU A 21 -49.38 -70.96 17.46
N SER A 22 -48.34 -71.68 17.88
CA SER A 22 -47.14 -71.08 18.46
C SER A 22 -46.37 -70.23 17.45
N PHE A 23 -46.23 -70.71 16.21
CA PHE A 23 -45.62 -69.97 15.12
C PHE A 23 -46.41 -68.71 14.75
N GLY A 24 -47.76 -68.78 14.72
CA GLY A 24 -48.62 -67.64 14.47
C GLY A 24 -48.50 -66.56 15.54
N ILE A 25 -48.49 -66.95 16.82
CA ILE A 25 -48.28 -66.03 17.94
C ILE A 25 -46.89 -65.38 17.85
N LEU A 26 -45.84 -66.16 17.58
CA LEU A 26 -44.48 -65.66 17.43
C LEU A 26 -44.37 -64.71 16.23
N TYR A 27 -44.92 -65.09 15.08
CA TYR A 27 -44.94 -64.28 13.87
C TYR A 27 -45.62 -62.93 14.12
N PHE A 28 -46.77 -62.92 14.81
CA PHE A 28 -47.45 -61.69 15.17
C PHE A 28 -46.62 -60.82 16.12
N LEU A 29 -45.95 -61.41 17.12
CA LEU A 29 -45.05 -60.68 18.01
C LEU A 29 -43.90 -60.02 17.26
N ILE A 30 -43.24 -60.77 16.37
CA ILE A 30 -42.11 -60.29 15.56
C ILE A 30 -42.58 -59.19 14.62
N SER A 31 -43.65 -59.45 13.87
CA SER A 31 -44.21 -58.53 12.88
C SER A 31 -44.63 -57.21 13.52
N LYS A 32 -45.30 -57.25 14.68
CA LYS A 32 -45.81 -56.05 15.33
C LYS A 32 -44.79 -55.31 16.19
N ASN A 33 -43.80 -55.98 16.79
CA ASN A 33 -42.89 -55.35 17.76
C ASN A 33 -41.43 -55.28 17.31
N ILE A 34 -40.90 -56.32 16.65
CA ILE A 34 -39.47 -56.41 16.36
C ILE A 34 -39.13 -55.70 15.05
N ILE A 35 -39.91 -55.95 13.99
CA ILE A 35 -39.73 -55.30 12.69
C ILE A 35 -39.76 -53.77 12.80
N PRO A 36 -40.78 -53.11 13.40
CA PRO A 36 -40.80 -51.65 13.46
C PRO A 36 -39.65 -51.06 14.29
N LYS A 37 -39.18 -51.78 15.32
CA LYS A 37 -38.00 -51.35 16.09
C LYS A 37 -36.73 -51.39 15.26
N LEU A 38 -36.56 -52.43 14.44
CA LEU A 38 -35.41 -52.58 13.55
C LEU A 38 -35.42 -51.52 12.44
N GLU A 39 -36.58 -51.27 11.84
CA GLU A 39 -36.78 -50.21 10.83
C GLU A 39 -36.44 -48.83 11.39
N ASN A 40 -36.87 -48.51 12.61
CA ASN A 40 -36.55 -47.23 13.25
C ASN A 40 -35.04 -47.04 13.45
N VAL A 41 -34.32 -48.09 13.86
CA VAL A 41 -32.86 -48.03 14.03
C VAL A 41 -32.15 -47.87 12.70
N LEU A 42 -32.57 -48.62 11.67
CA LEU A 42 -31.99 -48.53 10.33
C LEU A 42 -32.23 -47.16 9.72
N LYS A 43 -33.46 -46.64 9.81
CA LYS A 43 -33.83 -45.30 9.34
C LYS A 43 -33.01 -44.24 10.07
N LYS A 44 -32.87 -44.31 11.39
CA LYS A 44 -32.09 -43.35 12.17
C LYS A 44 -30.62 -43.31 11.75
N ARG A 45 -30.00 -44.45 11.48
CA ARG A 45 -28.62 -44.50 10.99
C ARG A 45 -28.52 -43.93 9.59
N TYR A 46 -29.42 -44.31 8.71
CA TYR A 46 -29.46 -43.85 7.33
C TYR A 46 -29.64 -42.33 7.23
N THR A 47 -30.59 -41.76 7.99
CA THR A 47 -30.83 -40.31 8.03
C THR A 47 -29.60 -39.56 8.56
N VAL A 48 -29.00 -40.02 9.66
CA VAL A 48 -27.79 -39.37 10.20
C VAL A 48 -26.65 -39.36 9.18
N THR A 49 -26.46 -40.45 8.44
CA THR A 49 -25.42 -40.51 7.39
C THR A 49 -25.72 -39.53 6.25
N ILE A 50 -26.94 -39.52 5.71
CA ILE A 50 -27.30 -38.60 4.61
C ILE A 50 -27.24 -37.14 5.07
N ASP A 51 -27.87 -36.82 6.19
CA ASP A 51 -27.89 -35.45 6.73
C ASP A 51 -26.45 -34.95 6.98
N SER A 52 -25.54 -35.85 7.39
CA SER A 52 -24.13 -35.51 7.56
C SER A 52 -23.41 -35.23 6.24
N VAL A 53 -23.73 -35.95 5.17
CA VAL A 53 -23.17 -35.73 3.83
C VAL A 53 -23.67 -34.41 3.26
N ASP A 54 -24.98 -34.16 3.31
CA ASP A 54 -25.59 -32.92 2.82
C ASP A 54 -25.07 -31.70 3.61
N CYS A 55 -24.87 -31.84 4.93
CA CYS A 55 -24.26 -30.80 5.75
C CYS A 55 -22.81 -30.51 5.34
N VAL A 56 -22.02 -31.56 5.08
CA VAL A 56 -20.63 -31.39 4.61
C VAL A 56 -20.59 -30.71 3.24
N GLU A 57 -21.42 -31.11 2.29
CA GLU A 57 -21.48 -30.49 0.97
C GLU A 57 -21.86 -29.01 1.06
N ASN A 58 -22.90 -28.67 1.83
CA ASN A 58 -23.29 -27.28 2.04
C ASN A 58 -22.18 -26.46 2.71
N ASN A 59 -21.51 -27.01 3.72
CA ASN A 59 -20.38 -26.33 4.38
C ASN A 59 -19.21 -26.12 3.42
N LEU A 60 -18.93 -27.06 2.52
CA LEU A 60 -17.90 -26.89 1.50
C LEU A 60 -18.27 -25.78 0.50
N ILE A 61 -19.52 -25.72 0.05
CA ILE A 61 -20.00 -24.66 -0.84
C ILE A 61 -19.87 -23.29 -0.16
N LEU A 62 -20.32 -23.16 1.10
CA LEU A 62 -20.19 -21.93 1.87
C LEU A 62 -18.74 -21.52 2.07
N ALA A 63 -17.85 -22.46 2.39
CA ALA A 63 -16.42 -22.19 2.53
C ALA A 63 -15.78 -21.75 1.21
N GLN A 64 -16.17 -22.35 0.08
CA GLN A 64 -15.69 -21.96 -1.23
C GLN A 64 -16.16 -20.57 -1.64
N ASP A 65 -17.42 -20.23 -1.36
CA ASP A 65 -17.96 -18.89 -1.65
C ASP A 65 -17.29 -17.81 -0.79
N GLU A 66 -17.12 -18.07 0.52
CA GLU A 66 -16.39 -17.17 1.41
C GLU A 66 -14.93 -17.01 0.99
N LEU A 67 -14.25 -18.10 0.60
CA LEU A 67 -12.88 -18.04 0.07
C LEU A 67 -12.81 -17.20 -1.20
N LYS A 68 -13.76 -17.37 -2.12
CA LYS A 68 -13.83 -16.59 -3.36
C LYS A 68 -14.03 -15.09 -3.06
N LYS A 69 -14.90 -14.76 -2.11
CA LYS A 69 -15.12 -13.39 -1.67
C LYS A 69 -13.88 -12.79 -1.03
N GLN A 70 -13.19 -13.54 -0.17
CA GLN A 70 -11.93 -13.10 0.45
C GLN A 70 -10.83 -12.86 -0.59
N LEU A 71 -10.71 -13.74 -1.59
CA LEU A 71 -9.77 -13.55 -2.70
C LEU A 71 -10.09 -12.30 -3.51
N SER A 72 -11.37 -12.06 -3.82
CA SER A 72 -11.81 -10.84 -4.52
C SER A 72 -11.50 -9.58 -3.72
N ASN A 73 -11.79 -9.58 -2.41
CA ASN A 73 -11.49 -8.45 -1.54
C ASN A 73 -9.98 -8.20 -1.44
N LEU A 74 -9.17 -9.25 -1.43
CA LEU A 74 -7.71 -9.13 -1.40
C LEU A 74 -7.18 -8.55 -2.72
N GLU A 75 -7.74 -8.94 -3.85
CA GLU A 75 -7.38 -8.39 -5.17
C GLU A 75 -7.75 -6.91 -5.25
N GLU A 76 -8.96 -6.53 -4.82
CA GLU A 76 -9.40 -5.13 -4.76
C GLU A 76 -8.52 -4.30 -3.83
N ALA A 77 -8.20 -4.81 -2.63
CA ALA A 77 -7.33 -4.12 -1.69
C ALA A 77 -5.91 -3.91 -2.24
N LYS A 78 -5.38 -4.88 -3.00
CA LYS A 78 -4.09 -4.75 -3.68
C LYS A 78 -4.15 -3.68 -4.78
N ALA A 79 -5.18 -3.73 -5.62
CA ALA A 79 -5.37 -2.75 -6.68
C ALA A 79 -5.50 -1.31 -6.12
N GLU A 80 -6.22 -1.16 -5.01
CA GLU A 80 -6.36 0.14 -4.34
C GLU A 80 -5.05 0.60 -3.71
N ALA A 81 -4.28 -0.30 -3.09
CA ALA A 81 -2.95 0.02 -2.58
C ALA A 81 -2.01 0.49 -3.69
N ASP A 82 -1.98 -0.22 -4.83
CA ASP A 82 -1.18 0.15 -5.99
C ASP A 82 -1.60 1.51 -6.57
N ARG A 83 -2.90 1.81 -6.58
CA ARG A 83 -3.45 3.12 -6.98
C ARG A 83 -2.98 4.23 -6.05
N ILE A 84 -3.06 4.02 -4.73
CA ILE A 84 -2.61 4.99 -3.72
C ILE A 84 -1.10 5.23 -3.86
N ILE A 85 -0.31 4.17 -3.96
CA ILE A 85 1.15 4.27 -4.13
C ILE A 85 1.49 5.05 -5.41
N SER A 86 0.84 4.73 -6.52
CA SER A 86 1.07 5.40 -7.80
C SER A 86 0.70 6.88 -7.74
N SER A 87 -0.44 7.20 -7.13
CA SER A 87 -0.89 8.59 -6.94
C SER A 87 0.07 9.37 -6.06
N ALA A 88 0.49 8.81 -4.92
CA ALA A 88 1.43 9.44 -4.00
C ALA A 88 2.79 9.67 -4.68
N LEU A 89 3.30 8.70 -5.45
CA LEU A 89 4.53 8.86 -6.22
C LEU A 89 4.42 9.96 -7.28
N GLN A 90 3.27 10.07 -7.95
CA GLN A 90 3.03 11.13 -8.93
C GLN A 90 2.98 12.51 -8.26
N GLU A 91 2.32 12.63 -7.12
CA GLU A 91 2.25 13.85 -6.33
C GLU A 91 3.64 14.28 -5.85
N VAL A 92 4.42 13.36 -5.28
CA VAL A 92 5.81 13.62 -4.86
C VAL A 92 6.65 14.09 -6.03
N LYS A 93 6.54 13.46 -7.21
CA LYS A 93 7.27 13.88 -8.42
C LYS A 93 6.88 15.30 -8.85
N ARG A 94 5.59 15.63 -8.81
CA ARG A 94 5.09 16.96 -9.17
C ARG A 94 5.59 18.02 -8.18
N THR A 95 5.40 17.79 -6.89
CA THR A 95 5.86 18.72 -5.84
C THR A 95 7.37 18.91 -5.90
N ASN A 96 8.14 17.84 -6.16
CA ASN A 96 9.59 17.97 -6.32
C ASN A 96 9.97 18.79 -7.56
N ALA A 97 9.27 18.62 -8.69
CA ALA A 97 9.49 19.44 -9.87
C ALA A 97 9.17 20.92 -9.62
N ASP A 98 8.05 21.21 -8.95
CA ASP A 98 7.64 22.57 -8.59
C ASP A 98 8.66 23.22 -7.62
N LEU A 99 9.14 22.47 -6.63
CA LEU A 99 10.19 22.92 -5.71
C LEU A 99 11.51 23.21 -6.42
N ILE A 100 11.92 22.38 -7.38
CA ILE A 100 13.13 22.61 -8.17
C ILE A 100 13.03 23.92 -8.96
N VAL A 101 11.86 24.20 -9.55
CA VAL A 101 11.62 25.45 -10.29
C VAL A 101 11.72 26.65 -9.34
N LEU A 102 11.03 26.60 -8.21
CA LEU A 102 11.04 27.68 -7.21
C LEU A 102 12.45 27.93 -6.66
N LEU A 103 13.19 26.87 -6.31
CA LEU A 103 14.57 26.97 -5.86
C LEU A 103 15.47 27.58 -6.93
N ASN A 104 15.27 27.22 -8.20
CA ASN A 104 16.05 27.79 -9.29
C ASN A 104 15.74 29.28 -9.49
N GLU A 105 14.49 29.70 -9.38
CA GLU A 105 14.09 31.11 -9.41
C GLU A 105 14.72 31.90 -8.24
N GLU A 106 14.68 31.35 -7.03
CA GLU A 106 15.29 31.97 -5.84
C GLU A 106 16.81 32.08 -5.98
N ILE A 107 17.48 31.03 -6.46
CA ILE A 107 18.92 31.04 -6.74
C ILE A 107 19.25 32.10 -7.79
N GLN A 108 18.49 32.19 -8.90
CA GLN A 108 18.69 33.22 -9.91
C GLN A 108 18.51 34.64 -9.34
N GLY A 109 17.51 34.84 -8.48
CA GLY A 109 17.31 36.10 -7.76
C GLY A 109 18.51 36.47 -6.88
N MET A 110 19.03 35.52 -6.10
CA MET A 110 20.24 35.71 -5.30
C MET A 110 21.46 36.04 -6.15
N PHE A 111 21.65 35.37 -7.29
CA PHE A 111 22.73 35.69 -8.23
C PHE A 111 22.60 37.11 -8.79
N SER A 112 21.39 37.53 -9.17
CA SER A 112 21.17 38.89 -9.67
C SER A 112 21.50 39.96 -8.62
N ILE A 113 21.15 39.73 -7.36
CA ILE A 113 21.49 40.63 -6.25
C ILE A 113 22.99 40.65 -6.00
N ALA A 114 23.64 39.48 -6.02
CA ALA A 114 25.08 39.36 -5.85
C ALA A 114 25.85 40.07 -6.99
N ASP A 115 25.39 39.94 -8.23
CA ASP A 115 25.95 40.63 -9.40
C ASP A 115 25.80 42.15 -9.28
N GLU A 116 24.62 42.63 -8.85
CA GLU A 116 24.40 44.06 -8.61
C GLU A 116 25.32 44.60 -7.50
N TYR A 117 25.45 43.86 -6.39
CA TYR A 117 26.36 44.19 -5.30
C TYR A 117 27.82 44.24 -5.79
N MET A 118 28.25 43.26 -6.57
CA MET A 118 29.60 43.19 -7.12
C MET A 118 29.89 44.33 -8.10
N HIS A 119 28.91 44.70 -8.94
CA HIS A 119 29.02 45.87 -9.81
C HIS A 119 29.11 47.19 -9.04
N ASN A 120 28.32 47.35 -7.97
CA ASN A 120 28.38 48.54 -7.12
C ASN A 120 29.71 48.61 -6.35
N LEU A 121 30.18 47.50 -5.78
CA LEU A 121 31.47 47.41 -5.10
C LEU A 121 32.61 47.76 -6.05
N LYS A 122 32.61 47.19 -7.27
CA LYS A 122 33.61 47.52 -8.30
C LYS A 122 33.62 49.02 -8.59
N ARG A 123 32.45 49.63 -8.83
CA ARG A 123 32.34 51.08 -9.07
C ARG A 123 32.84 51.92 -7.89
N GLN A 124 32.55 51.51 -6.65
CA GLN A 124 33.05 52.20 -5.46
C GLN A 124 34.58 52.10 -5.36
N THR A 125 35.15 50.92 -5.50
CA THR A 125 36.61 50.73 -5.47
C THR A 125 37.31 51.49 -6.60
N GLU A 126 36.72 51.56 -7.79
CA GLU A 126 37.19 52.39 -8.90
C GLU A 126 37.25 53.87 -8.51
N GLN A 127 36.18 54.40 -7.89
CA GLN A 127 36.14 55.79 -7.42
C GLN A 127 37.14 56.06 -6.30
N GLU A 128 37.21 55.19 -5.29
CA GLU A 128 38.17 55.31 -4.18
C GLU A 128 39.61 55.29 -4.69
N LEU A 129 39.94 54.46 -5.69
CA LEU A 129 41.27 54.41 -6.28
C LEU A 129 41.61 55.69 -7.05
N ILE A 130 40.66 56.27 -7.78
CA ILE A 130 40.82 57.56 -8.45
C ILE A 130 41.04 58.67 -7.42
N ASP A 131 40.24 58.71 -6.36
CA ASP A 131 40.34 59.71 -5.30
C ASP A 131 41.67 59.62 -4.55
N LEU A 132 42.11 58.41 -4.19
CA LEU A 132 43.43 58.17 -3.58
C LEU A 132 44.58 58.60 -4.51
N THR A 133 44.46 58.32 -5.81
CA THR A 133 45.47 58.74 -6.80
C THR A 133 45.51 60.26 -6.93
N CYS A 134 44.36 60.94 -6.91
CA CYS A 134 44.27 62.40 -6.89
C CYS A 134 44.94 62.99 -5.65
N GLU A 135 44.70 62.39 -4.48
CA GLU A 135 45.27 62.82 -3.21
C GLU A 135 46.79 62.67 -3.22
N ILE A 136 47.30 61.51 -3.65
CA ILE A 136 48.74 61.26 -3.81
C ILE A 136 49.36 62.26 -4.80
N ALA A 137 48.77 62.45 -5.98
CA ALA A 137 49.26 63.40 -6.99
C ALA A 137 49.29 64.84 -6.45
N SER A 138 48.25 65.26 -5.73
CA SER A 138 48.18 66.58 -5.09
C SER A 138 49.25 66.75 -4.02
N MET A 139 49.49 65.72 -3.20
CA MET A 139 50.53 65.73 -2.17
C MET A 139 51.93 65.87 -2.79
N TYR A 140 52.23 65.14 -3.86
CA TYR A 140 53.51 65.26 -4.58
C TYR A 140 53.66 66.62 -5.30
N TYR A 141 52.60 67.13 -5.92
CA TYR A 141 52.59 68.45 -6.57
C TYR A 141 52.89 69.57 -5.56
N ASN A 142 52.21 69.56 -4.42
CA ASN A 142 52.43 70.52 -3.34
C ASN A 142 53.85 70.42 -2.75
N LYS A 143 54.42 69.20 -2.67
CA LYS A 143 55.79 68.98 -2.18
C LYS A 143 56.87 69.51 -3.15
N MET A 144 56.59 69.54 -4.46
CA MET A 144 57.53 69.98 -5.49
C MET A 144 57.52 71.51 -5.73
N LEU A 145 56.38 72.17 -5.56
CA LEU A 145 56.22 73.62 -5.89
C LEU A 145 56.29 74.57 -4.69
N GLY A 146 56.38 74.05 -3.46
CA GLY A 146 56.76 74.84 -2.27
C GLY A 146 55.84 76.01 -1.90
N THR A 147 54.70 76.20 -2.56
CA THR A 147 53.77 77.30 -2.32
C THR A 147 52.33 76.85 -2.54
N ALA A 148 51.44 77.29 -1.64
CA ALA A 148 50.03 76.93 -1.57
C ALA A 148 49.20 77.63 -2.67
N GLU A 149 49.49 77.34 -3.93
CA GLU A 149 48.67 77.79 -5.04
C GLU A 149 47.55 76.79 -5.32
N TYR A 150 46.32 77.31 -5.46
CA TYR A 150 45.07 76.57 -5.47
C TYR A 150 45.05 75.54 -6.61
N VAL A 151 45.29 74.29 -6.25
CA VAL A 151 45.16 73.15 -7.16
C VAL A 151 43.68 73.06 -7.58
N ASP A 152 43.43 73.23 -8.88
CA ASP A 152 42.12 72.97 -9.49
C ASP A 152 41.85 71.45 -9.41
N LYS A 153 41.21 71.04 -8.31
CA LYS A 153 40.88 69.64 -8.01
C LYS A 153 40.07 68.98 -9.11
N ASP A 154 39.28 69.73 -9.88
CA ASP A 154 38.50 69.18 -10.98
C ASP A 154 39.38 68.79 -12.18
N LYS A 155 40.41 69.58 -12.52
CA LYS A 155 41.37 69.22 -13.58
C LYS A 155 42.23 68.01 -13.20
N LEU A 156 42.66 67.91 -11.94
CA LEU A 156 43.42 66.74 -11.49
C LEU A 156 42.56 65.47 -11.52
N ARG A 157 41.29 65.57 -11.11
CA ARG A 157 40.36 64.44 -11.18
C ARG A 157 40.10 63.99 -12.61
N ASP A 158 40.01 64.91 -13.56
CA ASP A 158 39.89 64.59 -14.98
C ASP A 158 41.15 63.89 -15.54
N ILE A 159 42.34 64.36 -15.18
CA ILE A 159 43.61 63.75 -15.60
C ILE A 159 43.78 62.34 -15.02
N THR A 160 43.52 62.14 -13.72
CA THR A 160 43.64 60.82 -13.08
C THR A 160 42.59 59.84 -13.58
N THR A 161 41.37 60.31 -13.86
CA THR A 161 40.32 59.48 -14.47
C THR A 161 40.70 59.04 -15.88
N ARG A 162 41.33 59.92 -16.69
CA ARG A 162 41.86 59.54 -18.00
C ARG A 162 42.98 58.51 -17.90
N LEU A 163 43.95 58.72 -17.01
CA LEU A 163 45.05 57.78 -16.79
C LEU A 163 44.56 56.40 -16.30
N TYR A 164 43.51 56.37 -15.48
CA TYR A 164 42.90 55.12 -15.05
C TYR A 164 42.24 54.37 -16.21
N LYS A 165 41.46 55.07 -17.06
CA LYS A 165 40.78 54.49 -18.23
C LYS A 165 41.73 54.05 -19.34
N GLU A 166 42.89 54.66 -19.49
CA GLU A 166 43.87 54.32 -20.53
C GLU A 166 44.68 53.05 -20.18
N LYS A 167 44.63 52.61 -18.92
CA LYS A 167 45.41 51.49 -18.39
C LYS A 167 44.60 50.21 -18.14
N ILE A 168 43.27 50.28 -18.20
CA ILE A 168 42.33 49.14 -18.20
C ILE A 168 42.03 48.76 -19.65
#